data_AF-A0A7C8CHP3-F1
#
_entry.id   AF-A0A7C8CHP3-F1
#
_cell.length_a   1.000
_cell.length_b   1.000
_cell.length_c   1.000
_cell.angle_alpha   90.00
_cell.angle_beta   90.00
_cell.angle_gamma   90.00
#
_symmetry.space_group_name_H-M   'P 1'
#
loop_
_entity.id
_entity.type
_entity.pdbx_description
1 polymer ?
#
loop_
_entity_poly.entity_id
_entity_poly.type
_entity_poly.pdbx_seq_one_letter_code
_entity_poly.pdbx_strand_id
1 'polypeptide(L)'
;MEWSVRRSAIDPGKFFSATPMRSNGPVVVRMLLLPLMLVRLAHAQPALIQPEGAEEAEAPAAECPSTEATLALIQGRYDAIQDLSAEFEQRTQSGVLAGALPESTDVSRGTVLFAKPGRMRWSYLEPDASFVISNGEILWVYDVDAAEATRFRLEEGYLAGAALQFLFGAARLAETFNASTLNCGPGGIEVQLLPREDASYERLSLVVEPESGEVSSTSIVDLFGNRTTIRFSGIVLNQSPSPEEFVFSRPSGVEILDLSETP
;
A
#
# COMPACT_ATOMS: atom_id res chain seq x y z
N MET A 1 -39.11 -5.09 27.02
CA MET A 1 -38.62 -6.22 26.22
C MET A 1 -37.22 -5.85 25.77
N GLU A 2 -36.24 -6.23 26.59
CA GLU A 2 -34.81 -6.01 26.38
C GLU A 2 -34.26 -7.02 25.36
N TRP A 3 -33.51 -6.52 24.37
CA TRP A 3 -32.74 -7.36 23.46
C TRP A 3 -31.25 -7.22 23.81
N SER A 4 -30.74 -8.23 24.50
CA SER A 4 -29.33 -8.39 24.86
C SER A 4 -28.54 -8.95 23.67
N VAL A 5 -27.65 -8.16 23.08
CA VAL A 5 -26.69 -8.62 22.06
C VAL A 5 -25.43 -9.15 22.76
N ARG A 6 -25.20 -10.46 22.68
CA ARG A 6 -23.97 -11.11 23.17
C ARG A 6 -22.81 -10.79 22.22
N ARG A 7 -21.74 -10.22 22.74
CA ARG A 7 -20.43 -10.14 22.05
C ARG A 7 -19.78 -11.52 22.11
N SER A 8 -19.39 -12.06 20.96
CA SER A 8 -18.58 -13.28 20.88
C SER A 8 -17.11 -12.90 20.91
N ALA A 9 -16.42 -13.25 22.01
CA ALA A 9 -14.97 -13.17 22.11
C ALA A 9 -14.34 -14.33 21.32
N ILE A 10 -13.26 -14.05 20.59
CA ILE A 10 -12.46 -15.05 19.88
C ILE A 10 -11.43 -15.60 20.88
N ASP A 11 -11.42 -16.92 21.05
CA ASP A 11 -10.51 -17.69 21.92
C ASP A 11 -9.29 -18.15 21.10
N PRO A 12 -8.04 -17.77 21.46
CA PRO A 12 -6.85 -18.09 20.67
C PRO A 12 -6.29 -19.52 20.88
N GLY A 13 -7.01 -20.43 21.54
CA GLY A 13 -6.45 -21.68 22.05
C GLY A 13 -6.59 -22.99 21.27
N LYS A 14 -6.82 -23.03 19.94
CA LYS A 14 -7.02 -24.34 19.25
C LYS A 14 -6.44 -24.46 17.83
N PHE A 15 -5.15 -24.79 17.71
CA PHE A 15 -4.62 -25.51 16.55
C PHE A 15 -3.44 -26.41 16.93
N PHE A 16 -3.64 -27.75 16.85
CA PHE A 16 -2.58 -28.71 16.57
C PHE A 16 -3.18 -30.01 16.00
N SER A 17 -2.78 -30.38 14.79
CA SER A 17 -2.26 -31.72 14.48
C SER A 17 -1.72 -31.76 13.05
N ALA A 18 -0.46 -32.17 12.90
CA ALA A 18 0.25 -32.35 11.64
C ALA A 18 0.30 -33.83 11.24
N THR A 19 0.50 -34.14 9.95
CA THR A 19 1.24 -35.34 9.46
C THR A 19 1.72 -35.09 8.00
N PRO A 20 2.93 -35.54 7.60
CA PRO A 20 3.59 -35.12 6.35
C PRO A 20 3.39 -36.11 5.18
N MET A 21 3.65 -35.67 3.94
CA MET A 21 3.74 -36.55 2.77
C MET A 21 4.98 -36.29 1.92
N ARG A 22 5.55 -37.39 1.42
CA ARG A 22 6.94 -37.61 1.03
C ARG A 22 7.09 -37.62 -0.50
N SER A 23 8.28 -37.17 -0.93
CA SER A 23 8.87 -37.18 -2.28
C SER A 23 8.80 -38.51 -3.05
N ASN A 24 8.72 -38.41 -4.38
CA ASN A 24 9.36 -39.31 -5.37
C ASN A 24 9.59 -38.56 -6.71
N GLY A 25 10.83 -38.57 -7.23
CA GLY A 25 11.20 -38.07 -8.58
C GLY A 25 10.95 -39.13 -9.68
N PRO A 26 11.78 -39.23 -10.74
CA PRO A 26 12.47 -38.20 -11.53
C PRO A 26 12.08 -38.31 -13.04
N VAL A 27 12.29 -37.26 -13.85
CA VAL A 27 12.37 -37.45 -15.31
C VAL A 27 13.54 -36.63 -15.87
N VAL A 28 14.51 -37.36 -16.38
CA VAL A 28 15.62 -36.90 -17.22
C VAL A 28 15.23 -37.14 -18.67
N VAL A 29 15.34 -36.16 -19.57
CA VAL A 29 15.78 -36.37 -20.97
C VAL A 29 16.43 -35.09 -21.51
N ARG A 30 17.73 -35.17 -21.81
CA ARG A 30 18.49 -34.30 -22.71
C ARG A 30 18.05 -34.54 -24.16
N MET A 31 18.02 -33.53 -25.03
CA MET A 31 18.79 -33.57 -26.30
C MET A 31 18.78 -32.26 -27.11
N LEU A 32 19.86 -32.15 -27.89
CA LEU A 32 20.40 -31.03 -28.66
C LEU A 32 19.66 -30.68 -29.98
N LEU A 33 19.78 -29.39 -30.36
CA LEU A 33 20.07 -28.77 -31.68
C LEU A 33 19.29 -29.10 -32.98
N LEU A 34 18.90 -27.98 -33.64
CA LEU A 34 18.52 -27.62 -35.05
C LEU A 34 19.12 -28.44 -36.22
N PRO A 35 18.78 -28.17 -37.52
CA PRO A 35 17.58 -27.57 -38.15
C PRO A 35 17.06 -28.41 -39.35
N LEU A 36 15.90 -28.08 -39.95
CA LEU A 36 15.69 -28.35 -41.39
C LEU A 36 14.69 -27.37 -42.03
N MET A 37 15.20 -26.67 -43.04
CA MET A 37 14.43 -25.88 -44.00
C MET A 37 13.35 -26.71 -44.70
N LEU A 38 12.18 -26.13 -44.86
CA LEU A 38 11.21 -26.52 -45.89
C LEU A 38 10.79 -25.26 -46.64
N VAL A 39 11.29 -25.16 -47.88
CA VAL A 39 10.80 -24.27 -48.93
C VAL A 39 9.33 -24.60 -49.19
N ARG A 40 8.45 -23.60 -49.13
CA ARG A 40 7.12 -23.71 -49.75
C ARG A 40 6.88 -22.59 -50.74
N LEU A 41 6.43 -23.05 -51.92
CA LEU A 41 6.17 -22.32 -53.14
C LEU A 41 5.13 -21.22 -52.92
N ALA A 42 5.41 -20.05 -53.49
CA ALA A 42 4.47 -18.97 -53.68
C ALA A 42 3.24 -19.47 -54.47
N HIS A 43 2.07 -19.44 -53.84
CA HIS A 43 0.78 -19.53 -54.51
C HIS A 43 0.15 -18.14 -54.44
N ALA A 44 0.07 -17.46 -55.58
CA ALA A 44 -0.65 -16.21 -55.71
C ALA A 44 -2.15 -16.48 -55.51
N GLN A 45 -2.73 -15.97 -54.42
CA GLN A 45 -4.18 -15.88 -54.25
C GLN A 45 -4.70 -14.62 -54.96
N PRO A 46 -5.82 -14.69 -55.68
CA PRO A 46 -6.45 -13.50 -56.22
C PRO A 46 -7.02 -12.65 -55.07
N ALA A 47 -6.80 -11.34 -55.17
CA ALA A 47 -7.26 -10.34 -54.21
C ALA A 47 -8.79 -10.37 -54.09
N LEU A 48 -9.29 -10.67 -52.89
CA LEU A 48 -10.67 -10.38 -52.52
C LEU A 48 -10.76 -8.88 -52.23
N ILE A 49 -11.60 -8.20 -53.00
CA ILE A 49 -12.00 -6.81 -52.79
C ILE A 49 -12.66 -6.75 -51.40
N GLN A 50 -12.01 -6.11 -50.44
CA GLN A 50 -12.62 -5.75 -49.16
C GLN A 50 -13.54 -4.55 -49.40
N PRO A 51 -14.75 -4.53 -48.82
CA PRO A 51 -15.56 -3.32 -48.84
C PRO A 51 -14.86 -2.24 -48.02
N GLU A 52 -14.58 -1.14 -48.69
CA GLU A 52 -14.19 0.14 -48.13
C GLU A 52 -15.30 0.65 -47.19
N GLY A 53 -14.93 1.07 -45.98
CA GLY A 53 -15.82 1.86 -45.12
C GLY A 53 -16.57 1.09 -44.04
N ALA A 54 -15.86 0.74 -42.98
CA ALA A 54 -16.38 0.85 -41.62
C ALA A 54 -15.22 1.34 -40.75
N GLU A 55 -14.96 2.64 -40.84
CA GLU A 55 -14.22 3.36 -39.82
C GLU A 55 -15.12 3.32 -38.58
N GLU A 56 -14.94 2.27 -37.77
CA GLU A 56 -15.40 2.29 -36.38
C GLU A 56 -14.78 3.54 -35.78
N ALA A 57 -15.61 4.55 -35.57
CA ALA A 57 -15.25 5.73 -34.81
C ALA A 57 -14.82 5.24 -33.43
N GLU A 58 -13.51 5.09 -33.27
CA GLU A 58 -12.85 4.88 -32.00
C GLU A 58 -13.28 6.05 -31.12
N ALA A 59 -14.18 5.79 -30.17
CA ALA A 59 -14.59 6.78 -29.19
C ALA A 59 -13.30 7.37 -28.60
N PRO A 60 -13.17 8.71 -28.49
CA PRO A 60 -11.93 9.33 -28.05
C PRO A 60 -11.53 8.67 -26.74
N ALA A 61 -10.36 8.02 -26.72
CA ALA A 61 -9.77 7.52 -25.51
C ALA A 61 -9.76 8.67 -24.52
N ALA A 62 -10.47 8.53 -23.40
CA ALA A 62 -10.59 9.60 -22.43
C ALA A 62 -9.18 10.01 -22.00
N GLU A 63 -8.79 11.23 -22.36
CA GLU A 63 -7.50 11.78 -21.94
C GLU A 63 -7.47 11.84 -20.42
N CYS A 64 -6.32 11.51 -19.83
CA CYS A 64 -6.18 11.56 -18.39
C CYS A 64 -6.45 12.98 -17.87
N PRO A 65 -7.11 13.11 -16.71
CA PRO A 65 -7.28 14.42 -16.09
C PRO A 65 -5.91 15.06 -15.83
N SER A 66 -5.88 16.39 -15.81
CA SER A 66 -4.65 17.11 -15.49
C SER A 66 -4.18 16.76 -14.08
N THR A 67 -2.86 16.82 -13.85
CA THR A 67 -2.29 16.63 -12.51
C THR A 67 -2.90 17.60 -11.51
N GLU A 68 -3.08 18.86 -11.88
CA GLU A 68 -3.67 19.88 -11.01
C GLU A 68 -5.10 19.51 -10.60
N ALA A 69 -5.95 19.09 -11.55
CA ALA A 69 -7.31 18.67 -11.26
C ALA A 69 -7.33 17.43 -10.36
N THR A 70 -6.46 16.45 -10.64
CA THR A 70 -6.34 15.23 -9.83
C THR A 70 -5.91 15.55 -8.40
N LEU A 71 -4.90 16.40 -8.21
CA LEU A 71 -4.46 16.82 -6.87
C LEU A 71 -5.56 17.58 -6.12
N ALA A 72 -6.29 18.47 -6.81
CA ALA A 72 -7.38 19.22 -6.20
C ALA A 72 -8.52 18.30 -5.74
N LEU A 73 -8.83 17.26 -6.53
CA LEU A 73 -9.82 16.24 -6.18
C LEU A 73 -9.41 15.47 -4.93
N ILE A 74 -8.16 14.96 -4.88
CA ILE A 74 -7.61 14.27 -3.71
C ILE A 74 -7.65 15.19 -2.49
N GLN A 75 -7.10 16.41 -2.62
CA GLN A 75 -7.04 17.35 -1.50
C GLN A 75 -8.44 17.68 -0.97
N GLY A 76 -9.40 17.96 -1.86
CA GLY A 76 -10.78 18.26 -1.48
C GLY A 76 -11.46 17.12 -0.73
N ARG A 77 -11.26 15.86 -1.17
CA ARG A 77 -11.76 14.68 -0.45
C ARG A 77 -11.17 14.61 0.95
N TYR A 78 -9.84 14.62 1.03
CA TYR A 78 -9.15 14.34 2.29
C TYR A 78 -9.22 15.50 3.29
N ASP A 79 -9.42 16.74 2.85
CA ASP A 79 -9.70 17.89 3.73
C ASP A 79 -11.01 17.71 4.50
N ALA A 80 -12.03 17.10 3.87
CA ALA A 80 -13.34 16.85 4.48
C ALA A 80 -13.36 15.64 5.44
N ILE A 81 -12.32 14.80 5.43
CA ILE A 81 -12.21 13.63 6.30
C ILE A 81 -11.63 14.06 7.66
N GLN A 82 -12.36 13.77 8.74
CA GLN A 82 -11.92 13.96 10.12
C GLN A 82 -11.31 12.69 10.70
N ASP A 83 -11.86 11.52 10.34
CA ASP A 83 -11.34 10.21 10.70
C ASP A 83 -11.61 9.18 9.61
N LEU A 84 -10.75 8.15 9.54
CA LEU A 84 -10.81 7.08 8.56
C LEU A 84 -10.40 5.77 9.20
N SER A 85 -11.16 4.70 8.95
CA SER A 85 -10.74 3.32 9.21
C SER A 85 -10.71 2.50 7.94
N ALA A 86 -9.75 1.60 7.80
CA ALA A 86 -9.67 0.68 6.67
C ALA A 86 -8.90 -0.58 7.03
N GLU A 87 -9.07 -1.63 6.22
CA GLU A 87 -8.13 -2.73 6.15
C GLU A 87 -6.97 -2.36 5.22
N PHE A 88 -5.80 -2.96 5.44
CA PHE A 88 -4.67 -2.79 4.53
C PHE A 88 -3.94 -4.10 4.24
N GLU A 89 -3.36 -4.17 3.04
CA GLU A 89 -2.32 -5.13 2.68
C GLU A 89 -1.08 -4.34 2.24
N GLN A 90 0.02 -4.53 2.95
CA GLN A 90 1.33 -3.97 2.66
C GLN A 90 2.19 -5.03 1.96
N ARG A 91 2.90 -4.64 0.90
CA ARG A 91 3.98 -5.42 0.28
C ARG A 91 5.25 -4.60 0.29
N THR A 92 6.32 -5.15 0.84
CA THR A 92 7.65 -4.54 0.84
C THR A 92 8.59 -5.38 0.00
N GLN A 93 9.13 -4.78 -1.06
CA GLN A 93 10.11 -5.36 -1.96
C GLN A 93 11.46 -4.73 -1.69
N SER A 94 12.45 -5.53 -1.32
CA SER A 94 13.81 -5.03 -1.13
C SER A 94 14.45 -4.73 -2.49
N GLY A 95 15.03 -3.54 -2.61
CA GLY A 95 15.71 -3.09 -3.82
C GLY A 95 16.88 -4.01 -4.17
N VAL A 96 16.98 -4.40 -5.44
CA VAL A 96 18.13 -5.17 -5.93
C VAL A 96 19.37 -4.28 -5.89
N LEU A 97 20.25 -4.48 -4.91
CA LEU A 97 21.66 -4.13 -5.08
C LEU A 97 22.20 -4.96 -6.25
N ALA A 98 22.15 -4.39 -7.45
CA ALA A 98 22.78 -4.84 -8.70
C ALA A 98 23.16 -6.34 -8.76
N GLY A 99 22.17 -7.23 -8.70
CA GLY A 99 22.33 -8.68 -8.91
C GLY A 99 22.89 -9.50 -7.74
N ALA A 100 22.98 -8.96 -6.52
CA ALA A 100 23.62 -9.65 -5.40
C ALA A 100 22.69 -10.54 -4.54
N LEU A 101 21.37 -10.28 -4.52
CA LEU A 101 20.41 -11.04 -3.72
C LEU A 101 19.08 -11.26 -4.47
N PRO A 102 18.38 -12.39 -4.21
CA PRO A 102 17.02 -12.59 -4.71
C PRO A 102 16.07 -11.53 -4.15
N GLU A 103 15.16 -11.04 -4.98
CA GLU A 103 14.08 -10.14 -4.57
C GLU A 103 13.23 -10.84 -3.49
N SER A 104 13.26 -10.32 -2.26
CA SER A 104 12.33 -10.72 -1.20
C SER A 104 11.13 -9.79 -1.22
N THR A 105 9.94 -10.38 -1.13
CA THR A 105 8.69 -9.64 -0.93
C THR A 105 8.11 -10.07 0.41
N ASP A 106 8.08 -9.14 1.36
CA ASP A 106 7.37 -9.33 2.62
C ASP A 106 5.94 -8.79 2.47
N VAL A 107 4.97 -9.53 3.03
CA VAL A 107 3.55 -9.16 2.97
C VAL A 107 3.02 -9.05 4.39
N SER A 108 2.44 -7.92 4.73
CA SER A 108 1.81 -7.69 6.02
C SER A 108 0.36 -7.23 5.85
N ARG A 109 -0.51 -7.59 6.78
CA ARG A 109 -1.93 -7.21 6.75
C ARG A 109 -2.39 -6.69 8.08
N GLY A 110 -3.43 -5.88 8.05
CA GLY A 110 -3.98 -5.34 9.27
C GLY A 110 -5.07 -4.32 9.05
N THR A 111 -5.24 -3.48 10.06
CA THR A 111 -6.18 -2.36 10.02
C THR A 111 -5.49 -1.05 10.34
N VAL A 112 -6.05 0.01 9.80
CA VAL A 112 -5.68 1.39 10.10
C VAL A 112 -6.87 2.13 10.66
N LEU A 113 -6.58 3.02 11.62
CA LEU A 113 -7.48 4.02 12.12
C LEU A 113 -6.73 5.35 12.20
N PHE A 114 -7.27 6.39 11.58
CA PHE A 114 -6.72 7.73 11.59
C PHE A 114 -7.75 8.70 12.13
N ALA A 115 -7.31 9.71 12.88
CA ALA A 115 -8.14 10.84 13.25
C ALA A 115 -7.32 12.12 13.33
N LYS A 116 -7.85 13.21 12.79
CA LYS A 116 -7.18 14.51 12.81
C LYS A 116 -7.25 15.16 14.21
N PRO A 117 -6.24 15.98 14.57
CA PRO A 117 -4.91 16.07 13.94
C PRO A 117 -3.99 14.94 14.44
N GLY A 118 -3.18 14.37 13.55
CA GLY A 118 -2.00 13.56 13.88
C GLY A 118 -2.22 12.23 14.59
N ARG A 119 -3.47 11.84 14.92
CA ARG A 119 -3.74 10.57 15.61
C ARG A 119 -3.81 9.43 14.60
N MET A 120 -3.14 8.34 14.93
CA MET A 120 -3.16 7.13 14.10
C MET A 120 -2.98 5.87 14.93
N ARG A 121 -3.51 4.77 14.41
CA ARG A 121 -3.29 3.42 14.89
C ARG A 121 -3.19 2.50 13.68
N TRP A 122 -2.01 1.93 13.47
CA TRP A 122 -1.82 0.76 12.64
C TRP A 122 -1.82 -0.47 13.53
N SER A 123 -2.62 -1.47 13.18
CA SER A 123 -2.64 -2.77 13.83
C SER A 123 -2.24 -3.81 12.80
N TYR A 124 -0.95 -4.19 12.79
CA TYR A 124 -0.44 -5.30 11.99
C TYR A 124 -0.88 -6.60 12.66
N LEU A 125 -1.58 -7.45 11.90
CA LEU A 125 -2.17 -8.70 12.38
C LEU A 125 -1.46 -9.93 11.80
N GLU A 126 -0.81 -9.78 10.64
CA GLU A 126 -0.07 -10.84 9.97
C GLU A 126 1.20 -10.28 9.30
N PRO A 127 2.29 -11.07 9.22
CA PRO A 127 2.49 -12.35 9.90
C PRO A 127 2.77 -12.18 11.40
N ASP A 128 3.44 -11.09 11.76
CA ASP A 128 3.85 -10.77 13.13
C ASP A 128 2.98 -9.62 13.66
N ALA A 129 2.52 -9.76 14.91
CA ALA A 129 1.62 -8.78 15.49
C ALA A 129 2.41 -7.55 15.97
N SER A 130 2.04 -6.38 15.44
CA SER A 130 2.66 -5.11 15.83
C SER A 130 1.66 -3.97 15.80
N PHE A 131 1.87 -2.96 16.64
CA PHE A 131 1.04 -1.76 16.68
C PHE A 131 1.90 -0.51 16.51
N VAL A 132 1.48 0.38 15.61
CA VAL A 132 2.04 1.73 15.50
C VAL A 132 0.97 2.73 15.91
N ILE A 133 1.12 3.36 17.06
CA ILE A 133 0.08 4.18 17.70
C ILE A 133 0.63 5.58 17.91
N SER A 134 -0.11 6.60 17.45
CA SER A 134 0.18 7.99 17.76
C SER A 134 -1.04 8.73 18.27
N ASN A 135 -0.82 9.55 19.30
CA ASN A 135 -1.79 10.50 19.82
C ASN A 135 -1.66 11.90 19.20
N GLY A 136 -0.79 12.07 18.19
CA GLY A 136 -0.48 13.37 17.56
C GLY A 136 0.77 14.07 18.09
N GLU A 137 1.35 13.59 19.20
CA GLU A 137 2.59 14.15 19.78
C GLU A 137 3.67 13.08 19.91
N ILE A 138 3.27 11.91 20.40
CA ILE A 138 4.12 10.74 20.64
C ILE A 138 3.74 9.64 19.67
N LEU A 139 4.74 8.92 19.19
CA LEU A 139 4.60 7.70 18.41
C LEU A 139 5.11 6.51 19.25
N TRP A 140 4.32 5.45 19.28
CA TRP A 140 4.67 4.17 19.86
C TRP A 140 4.73 3.13 18.76
N VAL A 141 5.81 2.35 18.74
CA VAL A 141 5.92 1.13 17.94
C VAL A 141 6.01 -0.02 18.93
N TYR A 142 5.01 -0.88 18.97
CA TYR A 142 4.94 -2.03 19.88
C TYR A 142 5.04 -3.32 19.09
N ASP A 143 6.08 -4.10 19.34
CA ASP A 143 6.23 -5.47 18.86
C ASP A 143 5.71 -6.44 19.93
N VAL A 144 4.67 -7.21 19.57
CA VAL A 144 3.97 -8.07 20.53
C VAL A 144 4.83 -9.27 20.91
N ASP A 145 5.53 -9.87 19.95
CA ASP A 145 6.28 -11.11 20.14
C ASP A 145 7.61 -10.86 20.85
N ALA A 146 8.25 -9.72 20.58
CA ALA A 146 9.42 -9.27 21.30
C ALA A 146 9.10 -8.74 22.71
N ALA A 147 7.82 -8.45 22.99
CA ALA A 147 7.38 -7.75 24.20
C ALA A 147 8.16 -6.44 24.42
N GLU A 148 8.37 -5.66 23.37
CA GLU A 148 9.11 -4.40 23.38
C GLU A 148 8.29 -3.30 22.75
N ALA A 149 8.25 -2.12 23.38
CA ALA A 149 7.66 -0.93 22.78
C ALA A 149 8.64 0.24 22.78
N THR A 150 8.78 0.86 21.62
CA THR A 150 9.67 2.00 21.38
C THR A 150 8.87 3.28 21.27
N ARG A 151 9.32 4.33 21.96
CA ARG A 151 8.68 5.65 22.02
C ARG A 151 9.50 6.67 21.24
N PHE A 152 8.84 7.44 20.36
CA PHE A 152 9.43 8.53 19.58
C PHE A 152 8.62 9.82 19.72
N ARG A 153 9.22 10.98 19.42
CA ARG A 153 8.46 12.20 19.13
C ARG A 153 8.02 12.17 17.66
N LEU A 154 6.79 12.60 17.37
CA LEU A 154 6.24 12.50 16.01
C LEU A 154 7.01 13.35 14.96
N GLU A 155 7.81 14.34 15.40
CA GLU A 155 8.69 15.12 14.53
C GLU A 155 9.82 14.29 13.90
N GLU A 156 10.08 13.08 14.40
CA GLU A 156 11.07 12.15 13.84
C GLU A 156 10.43 11.30 12.73
N GLY A 157 10.76 11.64 11.48
CA GLY A 157 10.13 11.11 10.26
C GLY A 157 10.10 9.58 10.17
N TYR A 158 8.91 9.01 10.32
CA TYR A 158 8.64 7.59 10.09
C TYR A 158 8.09 7.34 8.67
N LEU A 159 8.85 6.57 7.88
CA LEU A 159 8.72 6.40 6.43
C LEU A 159 7.44 5.67 5.98
N ALA A 160 7.01 4.62 6.68
CA ALA A 160 5.92 3.78 6.20
C ALA A 160 4.55 4.50 6.23
N GLY A 161 4.46 5.60 6.99
CA GLY A 161 3.28 6.46 7.09
C GLY A 161 3.36 7.75 6.27
N ALA A 162 4.49 8.12 5.65
CA ALA A 162 4.67 9.48 5.13
C ALA A 162 3.63 9.89 4.08
N ALA A 163 3.28 9.00 3.15
CA ALA A 163 2.25 9.26 2.15
C ALA A 163 0.85 9.43 2.76
N LEU A 164 0.54 8.65 3.81
CA LEU A 164 -0.78 8.65 4.45
C LEU A 164 -0.89 9.76 5.49
N GLN A 165 0.14 9.99 6.30
CA GLN A 165 0.24 11.12 7.22
C GLN A 165 0.06 12.43 6.46
N PHE A 166 0.64 12.54 5.26
CA PHE A 166 0.38 13.63 4.36
C PHE A 166 -1.12 13.71 3.98
N LEU A 167 -1.72 12.60 3.49
CA LEU A 167 -3.15 12.55 3.12
C LEU A 167 -4.09 12.91 4.27
N PHE A 168 -3.67 12.76 5.53
CA PHE A 168 -4.49 13.10 6.70
C PHE A 168 -4.15 14.46 7.33
N GLY A 169 -3.55 15.38 6.57
CA GLY A 169 -3.63 16.82 6.85
C GLY A 169 -2.38 17.44 7.47
N ALA A 170 -1.20 16.81 7.32
CA ALA A 170 0.05 17.44 7.71
C ALA A 170 0.53 18.52 6.72
N ALA A 171 0.15 18.43 5.43
CA ALA A 171 0.53 19.41 4.41
C ALA A 171 -0.39 19.37 3.17
N ARG A 172 -0.13 20.26 2.19
CA ARG A 172 -0.88 20.35 0.92
C ARG A 172 -0.09 19.74 -0.25
N LEU A 173 -0.71 18.90 -1.08
CA LEU A 173 0.03 18.02 -2.01
C LEU A 173 0.89 18.85 -2.97
N ALA A 174 0.28 19.89 -3.53
CA ALA A 174 0.91 20.78 -4.50
C ALA A 174 2.07 21.60 -3.91
N GLU A 175 2.05 21.86 -2.60
CA GLU A 175 3.06 22.64 -1.90
C GLU A 175 4.24 21.77 -1.46
N THR A 176 4.01 20.50 -1.14
CA THR A 176 5.04 19.57 -0.67
C THR A 176 5.73 18.80 -1.80
N PHE A 177 5.02 18.58 -2.92
CA PHE A 177 5.49 17.70 -3.98
C PHE A 177 5.52 18.37 -5.36
N ASN A 178 6.47 17.94 -6.17
CA ASN A 178 6.37 18.01 -7.62
C ASN A 178 5.58 16.78 -8.08
N ALA A 179 4.33 16.99 -8.48
CA ALA A 179 3.44 15.91 -8.85
C ALA A 179 3.33 15.73 -10.37
N SER A 180 3.09 14.48 -10.79
CA SER A 180 2.84 14.13 -12.19
C SER A 180 1.79 13.01 -12.26
N THR A 181 0.76 13.19 -13.07
CA THR A 181 -0.13 12.09 -13.47
C THR A 181 0.61 11.22 -14.48
N LEU A 182 0.84 9.96 -14.14
CA LEU A 182 1.59 9.03 -14.97
C LEU A 182 0.70 8.23 -15.90
N ASN A 183 -0.48 7.83 -15.41
CA ASN A 183 -1.40 6.97 -16.14
C ASN A 183 -2.84 7.16 -15.62
N CYS A 184 -3.82 6.77 -16.43
CA CYS A 184 -5.22 6.67 -16.03
C CYS A 184 -5.88 5.51 -16.76
N GLY A 185 -6.85 4.86 -16.12
CA GLY A 185 -7.62 3.79 -16.74
C GLY A 185 -8.57 3.12 -15.76
N PRO A 186 -9.03 1.89 -16.05
CA PRO A 186 -9.95 1.15 -15.17
C PRO A 186 -9.42 0.91 -13.75
N GLY A 187 -8.08 0.94 -13.57
CA GLY A 187 -7.42 0.81 -12.28
C GLY A 187 -7.31 2.11 -11.47
N GLY A 188 -7.81 3.24 -11.97
CA GLY A 188 -7.69 4.57 -11.38
C GLY A 188 -6.64 5.45 -12.06
N ILE A 189 -6.38 6.60 -11.46
CA ILE A 189 -5.36 7.57 -11.88
C ILE A 189 -4.10 7.33 -11.05
N GLU A 190 -2.97 7.10 -11.71
CA GLU A 190 -1.66 7.00 -11.05
C GLU A 190 -1.01 8.38 -10.95
N VAL A 191 -0.75 8.83 -9.73
CA VAL A 191 -0.07 10.10 -9.45
C VAL A 191 1.27 9.81 -8.80
N GLN A 192 2.35 10.29 -9.38
CA GLN A 192 3.66 10.33 -8.76
C GLN A 192 3.86 11.64 -8.01
N LEU A 193 4.48 11.57 -6.85
CA LEU A 193 4.83 12.70 -5.99
C LEU A 193 6.32 12.64 -5.67
N LEU A 194 7.08 13.61 -6.17
CA LEU A 194 8.49 13.78 -5.83
C LEU A 194 8.62 14.86 -4.75
N PRO A 195 9.30 14.58 -3.61
CA PRO A 195 9.44 15.58 -2.56
C PRO A 195 10.20 16.80 -3.08
N ARG A 196 9.78 18.00 -2.67
CA ARG A 196 10.47 19.25 -3.03
C ARG A 196 11.68 19.53 -2.15
N GLU A 197 11.65 19.03 -0.92
CA GLU A 197 12.71 19.14 0.09
C GLU A 197 13.36 17.77 0.31
N ASP A 198 14.48 17.75 1.03
CA ASP A 198 15.16 16.51 1.39
C ASP A 198 14.23 15.58 2.19
N ALA A 199 14.14 14.34 1.72
CA ALA A 199 13.33 13.29 2.33
C ALA A 199 14.13 12.01 2.44
N SER A 200 13.77 11.16 3.40
CA SER A 200 14.33 9.81 3.55
C SER A 200 13.82 8.81 2.49
N TYR A 201 13.17 9.31 1.44
CA TYR A 201 12.64 8.53 0.31
C TYR A 201 12.82 9.26 -1.02
N GLU A 202 12.84 8.49 -2.11
CA GLU A 202 13.01 9.00 -3.47
C GLU A 202 11.68 9.53 -4.03
N ARG A 203 10.60 8.75 -3.89
CA ARG A 203 9.29 9.10 -4.47
C ARG A 203 8.12 8.40 -3.78
N LEU A 204 6.95 9.03 -3.87
CA LEU A 204 5.67 8.41 -3.54
C LEU A 204 4.83 8.25 -4.81
N SER A 205 3.92 7.29 -4.80
CA SER A 205 2.84 7.19 -5.80
C SER A 205 1.50 6.93 -5.13
N LEU A 206 0.43 7.44 -5.73
CA LEU A 206 -0.96 7.22 -5.34
C LEU A 206 -1.72 6.58 -6.50
N VAL A 207 -2.66 5.69 -6.19
CA VAL A 207 -3.69 5.23 -7.13
C VAL A 207 -5.03 5.77 -6.67
N VAL A 208 -5.63 6.62 -7.49
CA VAL A 208 -6.76 7.47 -7.14
C VAL A 208 -7.99 7.07 -7.94
N GLU A 209 -9.12 6.91 -7.26
CA GLU A 209 -10.40 6.71 -7.93
C GLU A 209 -10.87 8.05 -8.54
N PRO A 210 -11.14 8.10 -9.85
CA PRO A 210 -11.31 9.36 -10.61
C PRO A 210 -12.53 10.19 -10.25
N GLU A 211 -13.61 9.60 -9.70
CA GLU A 211 -14.83 10.34 -9.38
C GLU A 211 -14.80 10.92 -7.96
N SER A 212 -14.34 10.12 -7.01
CA SER A 212 -14.42 10.38 -5.57
C SER A 212 -13.14 10.97 -4.99
N GLY A 213 -12.01 10.83 -5.69
CA GLY A 213 -10.69 11.19 -5.18
C GLY A 213 -10.12 10.22 -4.15
N GLU A 214 -10.72 9.04 -3.99
CA GLU A 214 -10.29 8.05 -3.00
C GLU A 214 -8.93 7.45 -3.38
N VAL A 215 -7.98 7.46 -2.44
CA VAL A 215 -6.70 6.77 -2.63
C VAL A 215 -6.86 5.31 -2.23
N SER A 216 -6.87 4.43 -3.22
CA SER A 216 -6.98 2.98 -3.04
C SER A 216 -5.63 2.32 -2.78
N SER A 217 -4.53 2.96 -3.19
CA SER A 217 -3.18 2.47 -2.97
C SER A 217 -2.16 3.60 -2.86
N THR A 218 -1.19 3.39 -1.98
CA THR A 218 0.01 4.24 -1.87
C THR A 218 1.25 3.39 -2.08
N SER A 219 2.30 3.96 -2.68
CA SER A 219 3.62 3.33 -2.67
C SER A 219 4.71 4.35 -2.36
N ILE A 220 5.76 3.89 -1.70
CA ILE A 220 6.98 4.64 -1.40
C ILE A 220 8.16 3.87 -1.94
N VAL A 221 9.09 4.56 -2.56
CA VAL A 221 10.41 4.03 -2.88
C VAL A 221 11.43 4.81 -2.08
N ASP A 222 12.19 4.11 -1.23
CA ASP A 222 13.21 4.73 -0.40
C ASP A 222 14.52 4.99 -1.16
N LEU A 223 15.49 5.63 -0.50
CA LEU A 223 16.79 5.98 -1.08
C LEU A 223 17.66 4.77 -1.43
N PHE A 224 17.30 3.57 -0.94
CA PHE A 224 17.99 2.31 -1.22
C PHE A 224 17.28 1.51 -2.32
N GLY A 225 16.18 2.04 -2.87
CA GLY A 225 15.38 1.40 -3.91
C GLY A 225 14.40 0.37 -3.39
N ASN A 226 14.20 0.25 -2.08
CA ASN A 226 13.15 -0.60 -1.53
C ASN A 226 11.80 0.02 -1.83
N ARG A 227 10.85 -0.79 -2.29
CA ARG A 227 9.49 -0.35 -2.59
C ARG A 227 8.52 -0.93 -1.57
N THR A 228 7.81 -0.05 -0.86
CA THR A 228 6.67 -0.47 -0.03
C THR A 228 5.38 0.01 -0.69
N THR A 229 4.43 -0.90 -0.90
CA THR A 229 3.11 -0.61 -1.47
C THR A 229 2.04 -1.01 -0.46
N ILE A 230 1.10 -0.12 -0.19
CA ILE A 230 -0.05 -0.37 0.68
C ILE A 230 -1.32 -0.24 -0.16
N ARG A 231 -2.23 -1.21 -0.03
CA ARG A 231 -3.56 -1.17 -0.62
C ARG A 231 -4.60 -1.13 0.49
N PHE A 232 -5.60 -0.29 0.33
CA PHE A 232 -6.68 -0.12 1.29
C PHE A 232 -7.96 -0.79 0.79
N SER A 233 -8.72 -1.35 1.73
CA SER A 233 -10.04 -1.90 1.49
C SER A 233 -10.97 -1.60 2.65
N GLY A 234 -12.28 -1.62 2.41
CA GLY A 234 -13.28 -1.39 3.46
C GLY A 234 -13.14 -0.01 4.13
N ILE A 235 -12.84 1.02 3.34
CA ILE A 235 -12.68 2.39 3.85
C ILE A 235 -14.02 2.88 4.43
N VAL A 236 -14.00 3.32 5.68
CA VAL A 236 -15.12 3.96 6.37
C VAL A 236 -14.65 5.30 6.95
N LEU A 237 -15.45 6.35 6.77
CA LEU A 237 -15.07 7.73 7.09
C LEU A 237 -15.92 8.30 8.23
N ASN A 238 -15.37 9.24 8.97
CA ASN A 238 -16.07 10.14 9.89
C ASN A 238 -16.96 9.42 10.93
N GLN A 239 -16.44 8.34 11.50
CA GLN A 239 -17.07 7.51 12.53
C GLN A 239 -16.87 8.04 13.96
N SER A 240 -16.07 9.09 14.16
CA SER A 240 -15.78 9.67 15.49
C SER A 240 -15.29 8.62 16.51
N PRO A 241 -14.14 7.97 16.25
CA PRO A 241 -13.59 6.94 17.12
C PRO A 241 -13.29 7.47 18.53
N SER A 242 -13.32 6.58 19.52
CA SER A 242 -12.91 6.92 20.89
C SER A 242 -11.47 7.42 20.92
N PRO A 243 -11.14 8.50 21.65
CA PRO A 243 -9.76 8.95 21.84
C PRO A 243 -8.83 7.88 22.40
N GLU A 244 -9.38 6.91 23.15
CA GLU A 244 -8.62 5.81 23.76
C GLU A 244 -7.99 4.87 22.71
N GLU A 245 -8.52 4.80 21.49
CA GLU A 245 -7.96 3.99 20.39
C GLU A 245 -6.52 4.42 20.03
N PHE A 246 -6.18 5.69 20.30
CA PHE A 246 -4.92 6.33 19.94
C PHE A 246 -3.94 6.42 21.12
N VAL A 247 -4.24 5.77 22.25
CA VAL A 247 -3.39 5.78 23.44
C VAL A 247 -2.74 4.40 23.62
N PHE A 248 -1.41 4.37 23.64
CA PHE A 248 -0.70 3.16 24.00
C PHE A 248 -0.85 2.86 25.50
N SER A 249 -1.36 1.68 25.83
CA SER A 249 -1.45 1.17 27.18
C SER A 249 -0.45 0.02 27.33
N ARG A 250 0.64 0.25 28.07
CA ARG A 250 1.72 -0.73 28.26
C ARG A 250 1.19 -2.04 28.85
N PRO A 251 1.28 -3.17 28.13
CA PRO A 251 0.97 -4.49 28.69
C PRO A 251 1.99 -4.91 29.75
N SER A 252 1.57 -5.78 30.66
CA SER A 252 2.47 -6.33 31.68
C SER A 252 3.64 -7.06 31.04
N GLY A 253 4.86 -6.78 31.51
CA GLY A 253 6.08 -7.44 31.04
C GLY A 253 6.72 -6.84 29.78
N VAL A 254 6.10 -5.83 29.16
CA VAL A 254 6.66 -5.17 27.97
C VAL A 254 7.79 -4.23 28.35
N GLU A 255 8.96 -4.34 27.71
CA GLU A 255 10.08 -3.41 27.83
C GLU A 255 9.80 -2.10 27.08
N ILE A 256 10.30 -0.97 27.61
CA ILE A 256 10.12 0.34 27.00
C ILE A 256 11.48 0.91 26.60
N LEU A 257 11.68 1.13 25.31
CA LEU A 257 12.81 1.90 24.79
C LEU A 257 12.34 3.32 24.49
N ASP A 258 12.82 4.30 25.26
CA ASP A 258 12.48 5.70 25.05
C ASP A 258 13.54 6.39 24.19
N LEU A 259 13.18 6.68 22.94
CA LEU A 259 14.00 7.44 22.00
C LEU A 259 13.46 8.86 21.79
N SER A 260 12.43 9.26 22.54
CA SER A 260 11.84 10.59 22.41
C SER A 260 12.69 11.70 22.98
N GLU A 261 13.73 11.38 23.75
CA GLU A 261 14.68 12.32 24.33
C GLU A 261 16.00 12.23 23.54
N THR A 262 16.18 13.04 22.50
CA THR A 262 17.54 13.27 21.96
C THR A 262 18.31 14.12 22.99
N PRO A 263 19.51 13.70 23.45
CA PRO A 263 20.36 14.51 24.33
C PRO A 263 20.90 15.77 23.65
#